data_AF-B0X0U8-F1
#
_entry.id   AF-B0X0U8-F1
#
_cell.length_a   1.000
_cell.length_b   1.000
_cell.length_c   1.000
_cell.angle_alpha   90.00
_cell.angle_beta   90.00
_cell.angle_gamma   90.00
#
_symmetry.space_group_name_H-M   'P 1'
#
loop_
_entity.id
_entity.type
_entity.pdbx_description
1 polymer ?
#
loop_
_entity_poly.entity_id
_entity_poly.type
_entity_poly.pdbx_seq_one_letter_code
_entity_poly.pdbx_strand_id
1 'polypeptide(L)'
;MKLGTSNKVFKSHGLHFHVLGECTVNVAKGVRRDKSYDKENYIDFRMKLLDDFDNKPILLSAGVHCFPFKLGLPVSLPSTFLGQHGWIQYYCKTSLQESSGITHKNQQVFIVLNPIDLNLEDPLLSDPLEASVSHRVGVGPLGGTIRCNVGLDKRAYVPGENILLTGEIHNQTKLAIKLLKYALVETVQFYAHGKLLHQERRELAALVRERIKSGSRDVLQNGHLTVPPLPPTNLLGCHLIRIRYSVCILIEPNLMERQVALRVPITLGTYPYRRDDQDQDQGENLQQWVENYVRYPSTLPVSRTGPNPPQLE
;
A
#
# COMPACT_ATOMS: atom_id res chain seq x y z
N MET A 1 0.05 8.11 -29.48
CA MET A 1 -1.39 8.46 -29.41
C MET A 1 -2.04 8.20 -30.76
N LYS A 2 -3.27 7.67 -30.79
CA LYS A 2 -4.08 7.54 -32.02
C LYS A 2 -5.22 8.56 -31.98
N LEU A 3 -5.38 9.35 -33.03
CA LEU A 3 -6.50 10.28 -33.21
C LEU A 3 -7.31 9.86 -34.44
N GLY A 4 -8.60 9.58 -34.26
CA GLY A 4 -9.51 9.32 -35.37
C GLY A 4 -10.22 10.60 -35.81
N THR A 5 -10.17 10.92 -37.09
CA THR A 5 -10.93 12.00 -37.72
C THR A 5 -12.04 11.38 -38.61
N SER A 6 -13.24 11.95 -38.55
CA SER A 6 -14.38 11.47 -39.37
C SER A 6 -14.15 11.68 -40.88
N ASN A 7 -15.10 11.26 -41.74
CA ASN A 7 -15.04 11.40 -43.21
C ASN A 7 -14.95 12.84 -43.76
N LYS A 8 -14.71 13.84 -42.90
CA LYS A 8 -14.48 15.24 -43.28
C LYS A 8 -13.09 15.67 -42.83
N VAL A 9 -12.50 16.53 -43.65
CA VAL A 9 -11.25 17.21 -43.34
C VAL A 9 -11.42 18.08 -42.09
N PHE A 10 -10.50 17.94 -41.15
CA PHE A 10 -10.57 18.56 -39.81
C PHE A 10 -9.50 19.66 -39.69
N LYS A 11 -9.87 20.84 -39.18
CA LYS A 11 -8.94 21.97 -38.97
C LYS A 11 -8.62 22.12 -37.48
N SER A 12 -7.34 22.04 -37.14
CA SER A 12 -6.89 22.09 -35.74
C SER A 12 -5.88 23.21 -35.48
N HIS A 13 -5.95 23.82 -34.30
CA HIS A 13 -4.93 24.72 -33.75
C HIS A 13 -3.86 24.00 -32.91
N GLY A 14 -3.92 22.67 -32.84
CA GLY A 14 -2.86 21.88 -32.23
C GLY A 14 -3.37 20.79 -31.30
N LEU A 15 -2.48 19.84 -31.08
CA LEU A 15 -2.68 18.68 -30.22
C LEU A 15 -1.71 18.77 -29.04
N HIS A 16 -2.26 18.93 -27.85
CA HIS A 16 -1.49 19.02 -26.62
C HIS A 16 -1.57 17.68 -25.89
N PHE A 17 -0.43 17.27 -25.33
CA PHE A 17 -0.29 16.08 -24.52
C PHE A 17 0.28 16.47 -23.16
N HIS A 18 -0.31 15.93 -22.10
CA HIS A 18 -0.01 16.29 -20.73
C HIS A 18 0.07 15.03 -19.88
N VAL A 19 1.24 14.73 -19.35
CA VAL A 19 1.45 13.65 -18.39
C VAL A 19 1.44 14.26 -17.00
N LEU A 20 0.56 13.75 -16.15
CA LEU A 20 0.36 14.18 -14.77
C LEU A 20 0.53 13.01 -13.82
N GLY A 21 1.14 13.28 -12.68
CA GLY A 21 1.22 12.37 -11.56
C GLY A 21 1.00 13.18 -10.30
N GLU A 22 -0.02 12.84 -9.51
CA GLU A 22 -0.38 13.61 -8.33
C GLU A 22 -0.91 12.72 -7.20
N CYS A 23 -0.69 13.17 -5.97
CA CYS A 23 -1.35 12.65 -4.78
C CYS A 23 -2.39 13.64 -4.29
N THR A 24 -3.56 13.15 -3.92
CA THR A 24 -4.60 13.94 -3.27
C THR A 24 -5.06 13.24 -2.00
N VAL A 25 -5.19 13.98 -0.91
CA VAL A 25 -5.82 13.53 0.34
C VAL A 25 -7.03 14.41 0.64
N ASN A 26 -8.15 13.79 0.99
CA ASN A 26 -9.38 14.49 1.35
C ASN A 26 -10.11 13.74 2.46
N VAL A 27 -10.16 14.35 3.65
CA VAL A 27 -10.85 13.82 4.82
C VAL A 27 -11.87 14.82 5.30
N ALA A 28 -13.14 14.42 5.34
CA ALA A 28 -14.19 15.22 5.97
C ALA A 28 -14.11 15.06 7.50
N LYS A 29 -14.07 16.18 8.24
CA LYS A 29 -14.14 16.17 9.71
C LYS A 29 -15.53 16.60 10.19
N GLY A 30 -16.13 15.80 11.08
CA GLY A 30 -17.28 16.17 11.91
C GLY A 30 -18.61 16.45 11.18
N VAL A 31 -19.62 16.84 11.97
CA VAL A 31 -21.00 17.16 11.51
C VAL A 31 -21.06 18.49 10.75
N ARG A 32 -20.15 19.43 11.06
CA ARG A 32 -19.89 20.63 10.25
C ARG A 32 -18.73 20.32 9.32
N ARG A 33 -19.03 20.16 8.03
CA ARG A 33 -18.13 19.67 6.95
C ARG A 33 -16.91 20.56 6.66
N ASP A 34 -15.99 20.73 7.60
CA ASP A 34 -14.66 21.25 7.28
C ASP A 34 -13.86 20.12 6.65
N LYS A 35 -13.76 20.16 5.32
CA LYS A 35 -12.94 19.22 4.54
C LYS A 35 -11.47 19.62 4.70
N SER A 36 -10.67 18.73 5.26
CA SER A 36 -9.22 18.88 5.25
C SER A 36 -8.69 18.24 3.96
N TYR A 37 -8.04 19.05 3.12
CA TYR A 37 -7.54 18.68 1.79
C TYR A 37 -6.06 19.03 1.67
N ASP A 38 -5.29 18.18 0.98
CA ASP A 38 -3.92 18.48 0.57
C ASP A 38 -3.58 17.74 -0.73
N LYS A 39 -2.58 18.25 -1.47
CA LYS A 39 -2.17 17.72 -2.77
C LYS A 39 -0.67 17.87 -3.01
N GLU A 40 -0.07 16.82 -3.56
CA GLU A 40 1.30 16.81 -4.05
C GLU A 40 1.33 16.49 -5.55
N ASN A 41 2.24 17.12 -6.30
CA ASN A 41 2.47 16.81 -7.71
C ASN A 41 3.83 16.13 -7.86
N TYR A 42 3.88 15.02 -8.61
CA TYR A 42 5.09 14.25 -8.91
C TYR A 42 5.51 14.34 -10.37
N ILE A 43 4.55 14.54 -11.28
CA ILE A 43 4.80 14.78 -12.70
C ILE A 43 3.86 15.89 -13.18
N ASP A 44 4.41 16.89 -13.86
CA ASP A 44 3.67 17.87 -14.65
C ASP A 44 4.44 18.12 -15.95
N PHE A 45 4.25 17.23 -16.92
CA PHE A 45 4.97 17.27 -18.19
C PHE A 45 4.02 17.59 -19.35
N ARG A 46 4.28 18.65 -20.11
CA ARG A 46 3.47 19.06 -21.26
C ARG A 46 4.30 19.03 -22.54
N MET A 47 3.72 18.53 -23.62
CA MET A 47 4.26 18.62 -24.97
C MET A 47 3.15 18.95 -25.97
N LYS A 48 3.52 19.64 -27.04
CA LYS A 48 2.68 19.73 -28.23
C LYS A 48 3.07 18.60 -29.19
N LEU A 49 2.10 17.76 -29.55
CA LEU A 49 2.28 16.68 -30.53
C LEU A 49 1.98 17.13 -31.96
N LEU A 50 1.19 18.20 -32.09
CA LEU A 50 0.87 18.86 -33.34
C LEU A 50 0.85 20.36 -33.07
N ASP A 51 1.65 21.12 -33.82
CA ASP A 51 1.86 22.55 -33.58
C ASP A 51 1.46 23.37 -34.80
N ASP A 52 0.71 24.44 -34.61
CA ASP A 52 0.29 25.35 -35.66
C ASP A 52 1.43 26.31 -36.02
N PHE A 53 2.34 25.85 -36.87
CA PHE A 53 3.36 26.72 -37.46
C PHE A 53 2.67 27.92 -38.14
N ASP A 54 3.07 29.13 -37.73
CA ASP A 54 2.52 30.43 -38.18
C ASP A 54 1.04 30.73 -37.83
N ASN A 55 0.49 30.21 -36.72
CA ASN A 55 -0.93 30.39 -36.33
C ASN A 55 -1.94 29.93 -37.41
N LYS A 56 -1.50 29.09 -38.35
CA LYS A 56 -2.36 28.55 -39.41
C LYS A 56 -2.93 27.21 -38.96
N PRO A 57 -4.25 26.99 -39.11
CA PRO A 57 -4.86 25.74 -38.71
C PRO A 57 -4.33 24.59 -39.57
N ILE A 58 -3.96 23.50 -38.91
CA ILE A 58 -3.47 22.29 -39.57
C ILE A 58 -4.65 21.49 -40.07
N LEU A 59 -4.53 21.07 -41.32
CA LEU A 59 -5.51 20.25 -42.01
C LEU A 59 -5.20 18.77 -41.76
N LEU A 60 -6.05 18.09 -41.00
CA LEU A 60 -5.99 16.65 -40.82
C LEU A 60 -6.97 15.97 -41.79
N SER A 61 -6.45 15.09 -42.64
CA SER A 61 -7.28 14.25 -43.51
C SER A 61 -8.15 13.30 -42.69
N ALA A 62 -9.22 12.77 -43.29
CA ALA A 62 -10.00 11.70 -42.69
C ALA A 62 -9.12 10.46 -42.46
N GLY A 63 -9.27 9.79 -41.32
CA GLY A 63 -8.51 8.58 -40.98
C GLY A 63 -7.91 8.60 -39.58
N VAL A 64 -6.89 7.76 -39.38
CA VAL A 64 -6.20 7.61 -38.09
C VAL A 64 -4.82 8.23 -38.16
N HIS A 65 -4.59 9.23 -37.32
CA HIS A 65 -3.30 9.92 -37.18
C HIS A 65 -2.57 9.39 -35.95
N CYS A 66 -1.30 9.06 -36.11
CA CYS A 66 -0.45 8.50 -35.06
C CYS A 66 0.64 9.49 -34.68
N PHE A 67 0.63 9.92 -33.42
CA PHE A 67 1.63 10.83 -32.86
C PHE A 67 2.49 10.06 -31.86
N PRO A 68 3.74 9.69 -32.22
CA PRO A 68 4.66 9.02 -31.31
C PRO A 68 5.20 10.01 -30.29
N PHE A 69 5.44 9.54 -29.07
CA PHE A 69 6.09 10.32 -28.03
C PHE A 69 6.92 9.41 -27.13
N LYS A 70 7.94 9.99 -26.49
CA LYS A 70 8.76 9.31 -25.49
C LYS A 70 8.94 10.22 -24.29
N LEU A 71 8.70 9.69 -23.10
CA LEU A 71 8.92 10.38 -21.84
C LEU A 71 9.62 9.41 -20.89
N GLY A 72 10.77 9.81 -20.35
CA GLY A 72 11.38 9.11 -19.22
C GLY A 72 10.65 9.48 -17.94
N LEU A 73 10.23 8.47 -17.16
CA LEU A 73 9.63 8.70 -15.85
C LEU A 73 10.72 8.79 -14.77
N PRO A 74 10.62 9.72 -13.79
CA PRO A 74 11.53 9.74 -12.66
C PRO A 74 11.49 8.42 -11.87
N VAL A 75 12.65 7.96 -11.39
CA VAL A 75 12.74 6.74 -10.56
C VAL A 75 12.19 6.94 -9.15
N SER A 76 12.05 8.20 -8.71
CA SER A 76 11.55 8.58 -7.38
C SER A 76 10.02 8.66 -7.31
N LEU A 77 9.31 8.29 -8.37
CA LEU A 77 7.85 8.33 -8.35
C LEU A 77 7.30 7.34 -7.32
N PRO A 78 6.34 7.76 -6.48
CA PRO A 78 5.64 6.82 -5.62
C PRO A 78 4.82 5.82 -6.43
N SER A 79 4.61 4.64 -5.86
CA SER A 79 3.66 3.67 -6.41
C SER A 79 2.25 4.26 -6.46
N THR A 80 1.49 3.87 -7.47
CA THR A 80 0.06 4.19 -7.59
C THR A 80 -0.69 3.62 -6.39
N PHE A 81 -1.53 4.43 -5.77
CA PHE A 81 -2.29 4.06 -4.58
C PHE A 81 -3.72 4.58 -4.68
N LEU A 82 -4.69 3.79 -4.22
CA LEU A 82 -6.09 4.20 -4.18
C LEU A 82 -6.67 3.85 -2.81
N GLY A 83 -6.96 4.84 -1.98
CA GLY A 83 -7.65 4.69 -0.70
C GLY A 83 -8.93 5.50 -0.66
N GLN A 84 -9.74 5.28 0.39
CA GLN A 84 -10.98 6.02 0.59
C GLN A 84 -10.73 7.51 0.84
N HIS A 85 -9.64 7.82 1.54
CA HIS A 85 -9.30 9.17 2.00
C HIS A 85 -8.18 9.84 1.20
N GLY A 86 -7.66 9.17 0.16
CA GLY A 86 -6.65 9.74 -0.71
C GLY A 86 -6.10 8.74 -1.69
N TRP A 87 -5.42 9.24 -2.71
CA TRP A 87 -4.88 8.45 -3.81
C TRP A 87 -3.61 9.06 -4.36
N ILE A 88 -2.84 8.24 -5.08
CA ILE A 88 -1.73 8.60 -5.95
C ILE A 88 -2.07 8.03 -7.33
N GLN A 89 -2.21 8.88 -8.33
CA GLN A 89 -2.61 8.46 -9.68
C GLN A 89 -1.82 9.20 -10.75
N TYR A 90 -1.67 8.52 -11.88
CA TYR A 90 -0.94 9.01 -13.03
C TYR A 90 -1.82 8.97 -14.28
N TYR A 91 -1.77 10.04 -15.08
CA TYR A 91 -2.64 10.22 -16.23
C TYR A 91 -1.89 10.79 -17.41
N CYS A 92 -2.27 10.33 -18.60
CA CYS A 92 -1.96 10.96 -19.87
C CYS A 92 -3.24 11.65 -20.36
N LYS A 93 -3.22 12.99 -20.42
CA LYS A 93 -4.30 13.81 -20.95
C LYS A 93 -3.92 14.33 -22.32
N THR A 94 -4.89 14.37 -23.22
CA THR A 94 -4.73 14.96 -24.55
C THR A 94 -5.83 15.98 -24.77
N SER A 95 -5.49 17.12 -25.36
CA SER A 95 -6.49 18.08 -25.83
C SER A 95 -6.20 18.52 -27.25
N LEU A 96 -7.19 18.39 -28.11
CA LEU A 96 -7.17 18.83 -29.50
C LEU A 96 -8.10 20.03 -29.63
N GLN A 97 -7.55 21.16 -30.08
CA GLN A 97 -8.33 22.37 -30.31
C GLN A 97 -8.72 22.45 -31.78
N GLU A 98 -10.02 22.53 -32.07
CA GLU A 98 -10.57 22.74 -33.40
C GLU A 98 -10.62 24.23 -33.73
N SER A 99 -10.52 24.59 -35.01
CA SER A 99 -10.72 25.98 -35.48
C SER A 99 -12.13 26.53 -35.27
N SER A 100 -13.11 25.67 -35.02
CA SER A 100 -14.47 26.06 -34.60
C SER A 100 -14.52 26.61 -33.16
N GLY A 101 -13.44 26.44 -32.38
CA GLY A 101 -13.39 26.73 -30.95
C GLY A 101 -13.69 25.51 -30.06
N ILE A 102 -14.13 24.38 -30.62
CA ILE A 102 -14.39 23.15 -29.85
C ILE A 102 -13.05 22.55 -29.38
N THR A 103 -13.00 22.12 -28.11
CA THR A 103 -11.84 21.40 -27.56
C THR A 103 -12.20 19.96 -27.22
N HIS A 104 -11.62 19.01 -27.94
CA HIS A 104 -11.75 17.59 -27.63
C HIS A 104 -10.71 17.19 -26.60
N LYS A 105 -11.14 16.54 -25.51
CA LYS A 105 -10.25 16.07 -24.45
C LYS A 105 -10.38 14.56 -24.29
N ASN A 106 -9.26 13.90 -24.05
CA ASN A 106 -9.23 12.50 -23.66
C ASN A 106 -8.21 12.32 -22.54
N GLN A 107 -8.42 11.32 -21.70
CA GLN A 107 -7.57 11.00 -20.55
C GLN A 107 -7.45 9.50 -20.40
N GLN A 108 -6.22 9.02 -20.22
CA GLN A 108 -5.91 7.63 -19.92
C GLN A 108 -5.13 7.55 -18.60
N VAL A 109 -5.53 6.66 -17.70
CA VAL A 109 -4.78 6.37 -16.47
C VAL A 109 -3.71 5.33 -16.77
N PHE A 110 -2.55 5.44 -16.11
CA PHE A 110 -1.53 4.39 -16.10
C PHE A 110 -1.05 4.13 -14.67
N ILE A 111 -0.44 2.97 -14.45
CA ILE A 111 0.03 2.52 -13.14
C ILE A 111 1.55 2.68 -13.09
N VAL A 112 2.03 3.34 -12.06
CA VAL A 112 3.44 3.39 -11.66
C VAL A 112 3.64 2.46 -10.47
N LEU A 113 4.68 1.64 -10.54
CA LEU A 113 5.12 0.78 -9.45
C LEU A 113 6.58 1.11 -9.14
N ASN A 114 6.84 1.40 -7.87
CA ASN A 114 8.17 1.53 -7.31
C ASN A 114 8.45 0.27 -6.47
N PRO A 115 9.12 -0.75 -7.04
CA PRO A 115 9.34 -2.01 -6.36
C PRO A 115 10.43 -1.86 -5.30
N ILE A 116 10.33 -2.67 -4.24
CA ILE A 116 11.36 -2.76 -3.22
C ILE A 116 12.07 -4.10 -3.40
N ASP A 117 13.39 -4.06 -3.66
CA ASP A 117 14.23 -5.25 -3.67
C ASP A 117 14.85 -5.42 -2.29
N LEU A 118 14.44 -6.47 -1.55
CA LEU A 118 14.93 -6.70 -0.20
C LEU A 118 16.45 -6.91 -0.13
N ASN A 119 17.08 -7.33 -1.25
CA ASN A 119 18.53 -7.50 -1.34
C ASN A 119 19.31 -6.18 -1.36
N LEU A 120 18.64 -5.05 -1.62
CA LEU A 120 19.22 -3.71 -1.64
C LEU A 120 18.90 -2.90 -0.37
N GLU A 121 18.03 -3.44 0.48
CA GLU A 121 17.65 -2.82 1.74
C GLU A 121 18.68 -3.14 2.85
N ASP A 122 18.48 -2.55 4.03
CA ASP A 122 19.34 -2.80 5.20
C ASP A 122 19.46 -4.31 5.48
N PRO A 123 20.69 -4.89 5.49
CA PRO A 123 20.90 -6.30 5.77
C PRO A 123 20.34 -6.76 7.11
N LEU A 124 20.21 -5.86 8.09
CA LEU A 124 19.54 -6.18 9.35
C LEU A 124 18.11 -6.72 9.11
N LEU A 125 17.44 -6.33 8.04
CA LEU A 125 16.09 -6.79 7.77
C LEU A 125 15.97 -8.31 7.52
N SER A 126 17.06 -9.00 7.16
CA SER A 126 17.07 -10.47 7.04
C SER A 126 17.29 -11.19 8.38
N ASP A 127 17.73 -10.48 9.42
CA ASP A 127 18.00 -11.09 10.72
C ASP A 127 16.72 -11.30 11.55
N PRO A 128 16.69 -12.34 12.39
CA PRO A 128 15.62 -12.53 13.37
C PRO A 128 15.46 -11.33 14.31
N LEU A 129 14.24 -11.13 14.77
CA LEU A 129 13.91 -10.06 15.72
C LEU A 129 13.11 -10.63 16.89
N GLU A 130 13.62 -10.41 18.09
CA GLU A 130 12.85 -10.62 19.33
C GLU A 130 12.38 -9.29 19.91
N ALA A 131 11.12 -9.26 20.34
CA ALA A 131 10.53 -8.13 21.04
C ALA A 131 9.79 -8.62 22.29
N SER A 132 9.84 -7.84 23.36
CA SER A 132 9.12 -8.15 24.58
C SER A 132 8.38 -6.95 25.15
N VAL A 133 7.29 -7.22 25.86
CA VAL A 133 6.55 -6.23 26.62
C VAL A 133 6.10 -6.83 27.95
N SER A 134 6.14 -6.01 29.00
CA SER A 134 5.64 -6.36 30.32
C SER A 134 4.59 -5.32 30.71
N HIS A 135 3.34 -5.75 30.93
CA HIS A 135 2.24 -4.85 31.25
C HIS A 135 1.57 -5.24 32.56
N ARG A 136 1.35 -4.27 33.43
CA ARG A 136 0.63 -4.47 34.70
C ARG A 136 -0.87 -4.33 34.45
N VAL A 137 -1.63 -5.33 34.90
CA VAL A 137 -3.09 -5.39 34.75
C VAL A 137 -3.72 -5.48 36.14
N GLY A 138 -4.86 -4.81 36.35
CA GLY A 138 -5.61 -4.83 37.61
C GLY A 138 -5.04 -3.96 38.72
N VAL A 139 -5.83 -3.81 39.79
CA VAL A 139 -5.51 -3.01 40.99
C VAL A 139 -5.63 -3.87 42.24
N GLY A 140 -4.79 -3.60 43.25
CA GLY A 140 -4.84 -4.29 44.55
C GLY A 140 -4.52 -5.79 44.44
N PRO A 141 -5.22 -6.68 45.18
CA PRO A 141 -4.89 -8.10 45.27
C PRO A 141 -5.18 -8.91 44.00
N LEU A 142 -5.91 -8.35 43.03
CA LEU A 142 -6.15 -8.92 41.70
C LEU A 142 -5.12 -8.47 40.67
N GLY A 143 -4.28 -7.48 41.03
CA GLY A 143 -3.24 -6.95 40.19
C GLY A 143 -2.11 -7.96 39.93
N GLY A 144 -1.56 -7.91 38.73
CA GLY A 144 -0.39 -8.70 38.35
C GLY A 144 0.20 -8.21 37.05
N THR A 145 1.10 -9.02 36.48
CA THR A 145 1.83 -8.64 35.25
C THR A 145 1.62 -9.69 34.17
N ILE A 146 1.39 -9.23 32.94
CA ILE A 146 1.48 -10.07 31.75
C ILE A 146 2.80 -9.75 31.08
N ARG A 147 3.66 -10.75 30.91
CA ARG A 147 4.88 -10.65 30.10
C ARG A 147 4.65 -11.36 28.79
N CYS A 148 5.09 -10.74 27.71
CA CYS A 148 4.94 -11.25 26.35
C CYS A 148 6.27 -11.09 25.64
N ASN A 149 6.80 -12.20 25.13
CA ASN A 149 7.93 -12.23 24.23
C ASN A 149 7.45 -12.77 22.88
N VAL A 150 7.91 -12.16 21.79
CA VAL A 150 7.62 -12.59 20.42
C VAL A 150 8.90 -12.57 19.61
N GLY A 151 9.10 -13.58 18.77
CA GLY A 151 10.17 -13.64 17.81
C GLY A 151 9.62 -13.73 16.37
N LEU A 152 10.30 -13.04 15.45
CA LEU A 152 10.15 -13.20 14.01
C LEU A 152 11.45 -13.78 13.44
N ASP A 153 11.35 -14.61 12.40
CA ASP A 153 12.52 -15.15 11.70
C ASP A 153 13.29 -14.09 10.91
N LYS A 154 12.59 -13.07 10.40
CA LYS A 154 13.17 -11.89 9.75
C LYS A 154 12.28 -10.66 9.93
N ARG A 155 12.73 -9.50 9.43
CA ARG A 155 11.99 -8.22 9.51
C ARG A 155 11.43 -7.75 8.18
N ALA A 156 11.80 -8.40 7.08
CA ALA A 156 11.24 -8.11 5.77
C ALA A 156 10.78 -9.36 5.00
N TYR A 157 9.67 -9.22 4.29
CA TYR A 157 8.97 -10.30 3.62
C TYR A 157 8.44 -9.84 2.27
N VAL A 158 8.07 -10.79 1.41
CA VAL A 158 7.31 -10.49 0.18
C VAL A 158 5.97 -11.22 0.17
N PRO A 159 4.99 -10.79 -0.64
CA PRO A 159 3.73 -11.53 -0.79
C PRO A 159 3.93 -13.01 -1.10
N GLY A 160 3.16 -13.88 -0.45
CA GLY A 160 3.26 -15.33 -0.57
C GLY A 160 4.23 -16.00 0.41
N GLU A 161 5.12 -15.25 1.06
CA GLU A 161 5.95 -15.80 2.15
C GLU A 161 5.16 -16.01 3.45
N ASN A 162 5.70 -16.86 4.32
CA ASN A 162 5.24 -17.03 5.69
C ASN A 162 6.16 -16.25 6.64
N ILE A 163 5.55 -15.42 7.49
CA ILE A 163 6.20 -14.84 8.66
C ILE A 163 6.22 -15.92 9.73
N LEU A 164 7.40 -16.39 10.14
CA LEU A 164 7.52 -17.40 11.18
C LEU A 164 7.52 -16.73 12.56
N LEU A 165 6.71 -17.27 13.47
CA LEU A 165 6.42 -16.71 14.77
C LEU A 165 6.84 -17.66 15.88
N THR A 166 7.59 -17.13 16.84
CA THR A 166 7.72 -17.70 18.17
C THR A 166 7.07 -16.77 19.18
N GLY A 167 6.50 -17.33 20.24
CA GLY A 167 5.80 -16.53 21.23
C GLY A 167 5.80 -17.17 22.60
N GLU A 168 5.92 -16.34 23.63
CA GLU A 168 5.86 -16.77 25.01
C GLU A 168 5.11 -15.75 25.85
N ILE A 169 4.00 -16.18 26.45
CA ILE A 169 3.18 -15.36 27.32
C ILE A 169 3.23 -15.91 28.73
N HIS A 170 3.58 -15.08 29.70
CA HIS A 170 3.48 -15.37 31.12
C HIS A 170 2.38 -14.53 31.72
N ASN A 171 1.27 -15.16 32.07
CA ASN A 171 0.18 -14.48 32.75
C ASN A 171 0.36 -14.59 34.27
N GLN A 172 1.09 -13.64 34.87
CA GLN A 172 1.28 -13.55 36.32
C GLN A 172 0.18 -12.71 36.99
N THR A 173 -1.01 -12.67 36.39
CA THR A 173 -2.20 -12.01 36.95
C THR A 173 -3.15 -13.03 37.54
N LYS A 174 -4.13 -12.57 38.32
CA LYS A 174 -5.27 -13.39 38.80
C LYS A 174 -6.41 -13.48 37.77
N LEU A 175 -6.27 -12.81 36.63
CA LEU A 175 -7.26 -12.77 35.57
C LEU A 175 -6.82 -13.68 34.43
N ALA A 176 -7.76 -14.39 33.81
CA ALA A 176 -7.45 -15.11 32.58
C ALA A 176 -7.29 -14.12 31.41
N ILE A 177 -6.50 -14.48 30.40
CA ILE A 177 -6.45 -13.77 29.11
C ILE A 177 -7.55 -14.36 28.25
N LYS A 178 -8.53 -13.52 27.87
CA LYS A 178 -9.69 -13.91 27.08
C LYS A 178 -9.31 -14.18 25.62
N LEU A 179 -8.47 -13.33 25.05
CA LEU A 179 -8.00 -13.43 23.67
C LEU A 179 -6.51 -13.15 23.61
N LEU A 180 -5.78 -14.05 22.95
CA LEU A 180 -4.43 -13.82 22.47
C LEU A 180 -4.44 -13.99 20.95
N LYS A 181 -3.98 -12.98 20.22
CA LYS A 181 -3.97 -12.97 18.75
C LYS A 181 -2.67 -12.41 18.22
N TYR A 182 -2.06 -13.10 17.26
CA TYR A 182 -0.97 -12.61 16.43
C TYR A 182 -1.56 -12.21 15.09
N ALA A 183 -1.36 -10.97 14.64
CA ALA A 183 -2.00 -10.46 13.44
C ALA A 183 -1.02 -9.66 12.57
N LEU A 184 -1.03 -9.90 11.26
CA LEU A 184 -0.41 -9.02 10.28
C LEU A 184 -1.37 -7.86 10.01
N VAL A 185 -0.94 -6.63 10.27
CA VAL A 185 -1.77 -5.43 10.18
C VAL A 185 -1.18 -4.43 9.19
N GLU A 186 -1.98 -3.99 8.23
CA GLU A 186 -1.73 -2.82 7.40
C GLU A 186 -2.21 -1.58 8.15
N THR A 187 -1.39 -0.54 8.17
CA THR A 187 -1.76 0.80 8.65
C THR A 187 -1.53 1.81 7.54
N VAL A 188 -2.60 2.45 7.07
CA VAL A 188 -2.54 3.54 6.10
C VAL A 188 -2.80 4.85 6.82
N GLN A 189 -1.89 5.79 6.67
CA GLN A 189 -1.95 7.11 7.31
C GLN A 189 -2.07 8.19 6.25
N PHE A 190 -3.05 9.08 6.44
CA PHE A 190 -3.34 10.20 5.56
C PHE A 190 -2.98 11.51 6.27
N TYR A 191 -2.15 12.32 5.64
CA TYR A 191 -1.63 13.57 6.16
C TYR A 191 -2.06 14.75 5.29
N ALA A 192 -2.16 15.92 5.92
CA ALA A 192 -2.30 17.21 5.25
C ALA A 192 -1.57 18.27 6.06
N HIS A 193 -0.79 19.12 5.42
CA HIS A 193 -0.03 20.20 6.05
C HIS A 193 0.79 19.70 7.26
N GLY A 194 1.41 18.53 7.11
CA GLY A 194 2.22 17.86 8.15
C GLY A 194 1.43 17.23 9.31
N LYS A 195 0.08 17.28 9.31
CA LYS A 195 -0.77 16.73 10.38
C LYS A 195 -1.44 15.44 9.93
N LEU A 196 -1.44 14.43 10.80
CA LEU A 196 -2.21 13.20 10.58
C LEU A 196 -3.71 13.53 10.61
N LEU A 197 -4.39 13.35 9.48
CA LEU A 197 -5.83 13.58 9.35
C LEU A 197 -6.65 12.33 9.67
N HIS A 198 -6.21 11.19 9.15
CA HIS A 198 -6.92 9.93 9.28
C HIS A 198 -5.94 8.76 9.27
N GLN A 199 -6.32 7.66 9.92
CA GLN A 199 -5.55 6.43 9.92
C GLN A 199 -6.50 5.24 9.83
N GLU A 200 -6.31 4.44 8.78
CA GLU A 200 -6.99 3.17 8.61
C GLU A 200 -6.08 2.04 9.11
N ARG A 201 -6.68 1.02 9.72
CA ARG A 201 -5.99 -0.23 10.06
C ARG A 201 -6.78 -1.40 9.52
N ARG A 202 -6.09 -2.34 8.89
CA ARG A 202 -6.69 -3.55 8.34
C ARG A 202 -5.91 -4.76 8.84
N GLU A 203 -6.62 -5.71 9.42
CA GLU A 203 -6.08 -7.03 9.72
C GLU A 203 -6.05 -7.84 8.41
N LEU A 204 -4.88 -8.34 8.06
CA LEU A 204 -4.61 -9.02 6.78
C LEU A 204 -4.55 -10.53 6.95
N ALA A 205 -3.98 -10.98 8.06
CA ALA A 205 -3.91 -12.37 8.47
C ALA A 205 -3.85 -12.42 10.00
N ALA A 206 -4.38 -13.48 10.60
CA ALA A 206 -4.35 -13.65 12.04
C ALA A 206 -4.24 -15.12 12.46
N LEU A 207 -3.53 -15.33 13.58
CA LEU A 207 -3.44 -16.57 14.32
C LEU A 207 -3.99 -16.32 15.73
N VAL A 208 -5.13 -16.93 16.04
CA VAL A 208 -5.78 -16.82 17.34
C VAL A 208 -5.38 -18.00 18.22
N ARG A 209 -5.02 -17.70 19.48
CA ARG A 209 -4.68 -18.69 20.50
C ARG A 209 -5.85 -18.89 21.45
N GLU A 210 -5.84 -20.04 22.13
CA GLU A 210 -6.82 -20.36 23.15
C GLU A 210 -6.71 -19.43 24.36
N ARG A 211 -7.78 -19.44 25.17
CA ARG A 211 -7.84 -18.70 26.44
C ARG A 211 -6.72 -19.16 27.37
N ILE A 212 -5.93 -18.22 27.87
CA ILE A 212 -4.85 -18.51 28.84
C ILE A 212 -5.39 -18.31 30.25
N LYS A 213 -5.25 -19.34 31.09
CA LYS A 213 -5.70 -19.29 32.48
C LYS A 213 -4.90 -18.27 33.30
N SER A 214 -5.43 -17.90 34.45
CA SER A 214 -4.71 -17.12 35.46
C SER A 214 -3.46 -17.87 35.90
N GLY A 215 -2.35 -17.16 36.09
CA GLY A 215 -1.09 -17.75 36.60
C GLY A 215 -0.36 -18.69 35.64
N SER A 216 -0.85 -18.88 34.40
CA SER A 216 -0.28 -19.87 33.47
C SER A 216 0.63 -19.24 32.41
N ARG A 217 1.37 -20.11 31.72
CA ARG A 217 2.21 -19.78 30.56
C ARG A 217 1.62 -20.38 29.29
N ASP A 218 1.68 -19.63 28.18
CA ASP A 218 1.45 -20.15 26.83
C ASP A 218 2.75 -20.01 26.02
N VAL A 219 3.05 -21.01 25.19
CA VAL A 219 4.20 -21.01 24.30
C VAL A 219 3.71 -21.35 22.90
N LEU A 220 4.01 -20.46 21.95
CA LEU A 220 3.81 -20.66 20.53
C LEU A 220 5.15 -21.07 19.91
N GLN A 221 5.22 -22.32 19.44
CA GLN A 221 6.30 -22.82 18.60
C GLN A 221 5.75 -23.02 17.19
N ASN A 222 6.52 -22.63 16.17
CA ASN A 222 6.20 -22.83 14.75
C ASN A 222 4.88 -22.16 14.31
N GLY A 223 4.52 -21.02 14.90
CA GLY A 223 3.42 -20.20 14.39
C GLY A 223 3.80 -19.58 13.05
N HIS A 224 2.82 -19.29 12.19
CA HIS A 224 3.09 -18.52 10.99
C HIS A 224 1.89 -17.65 10.56
N LEU A 225 2.19 -16.58 9.82
CA LEU A 225 1.21 -15.75 9.12
C LEU A 225 1.63 -15.65 7.66
N THR A 226 0.76 -16.07 6.75
CA THR A 226 1.01 -15.92 5.31
C THR A 226 0.77 -14.48 4.89
N VAL A 227 1.73 -13.90 4.16
CA VAL A 227 1.62 -12.54 3.61
C VAL A 227 0.72 -12.60 2.36
N PRO A 228 -0.45 -11.96 2.35
CA PRO A 228 -1.30 -11.95 1.16
C PRO A 228 -0.72 -11.04 0.06
N PRO A 229 -1.29 -11.04 -1.15
CA PRO A 229 -0.96 -10.07 -2.19
C PRO A 229 -1.20 -8.63 -1.70
N LEU A 230 -0.11 -7.92 -1.41
CA LEU A 230 -0.12 -6.59 -0.81
C LEU A 230 0.86 -5.67 -1.54
N PRO A 231 0.59 -4.35 -1.60
CA PRO A 231 1.58 -3.41 -2.09
C PRO A 231 2.81 -3.37 -1.16
N PRO A 232 4.00 -3.04 -1.70
CA PRO A 232 5.20 -2.92 -0.88
C PRO A 232 5.06 -1.84 0.21
N THR A 233 5.88 -1.94 1.26
CA THR A 233 5.96 -0.94 2.33
C THR A 233 6.35 0.40 1.76
N ASN A 234 5.75 1.46 2.31
CA ASN A 234 6.08 2.85 2.00
C ASN A 234 5.73 3.29 0.56
N LEU A 235 5.38 4.57 0.43
CA LEU A 235 5.18 5.22 -0.85
C LEU A 235 6.33 6.22 -1.01
N LEU A 236 7.48 5.73 -1.46
CA LEU A 236 8.71 6.54 -1.58
C LEU A 236 8.42 7.85 -2.31
N GLY A 237 8.80 8.98 -1.70
CA GLY A 237 8.56 10.32 -2.25
C GLY A 237 7.17 10.93 -2.00
N CYS A 238 6.23 10.19 -1.38
CA CYS A 238 4.93 10.72 -0.97
C CYS A 238 4.93 11.12 0.52
N HIS A 239 4.49 12.33 0.84
CA HIS A 239 4.38 12.78 2.24
C HIS A 239 2.94 12.77 2.76
N LEU A 240 1.96 12.71 1.87
CA LEU A 240 0.54 12.75 2.23
C LEU A 240 -0.02 11.37 2.60
N ILE A 241 0.53 10.28 2.06
CA ILE A 241 0.04 8.93 2.30
C ILE A 241 1.20 8.04 2.71
N ARG A 242 1.05 7.32 3.82
CA ARG A 242 2.04 6.33 4.28
C ARG A 242 1.38 4.99 4.51
N ILE A 243 1.98 3.94 3.95
CA ILE A 243 1.57 2.55 4.18
C ILE A 243 2.64 1.87 5.03
N ARG A 244 2.21 1.23 6.11
CA ARG A 244 3.08 0.51 7.05
C ARG A 244 2.49 -0.84 7.37
N TYR A 245 3.34 -1.83 7.59
CA TYR A 245 2.93 -3.16 8.02
C TYR A 245 3.57 -3.49 9.36
N SER A 246 2.86 -4.25 10.18
CA SER A 246 3.37 -4.70 11.47
C SER A 246 2.75 -6.02 11.86
N VAL A 247 3.54 -6.86 12.52
CA VAL A 247 3.02 -7.99 13.30
C VAL A 247 2.58 -7.44 14.66
N CYS A 248 1.30 -7.58 14.96
CA CYS A 248 0.67 -7.12 16.19
C CYS A 248 0.30 -8.30 17.07
N ILE A 249 0.68 -8.23 18.34
CA ILE A 249 0.31 -9.22 19.35
C ILE A 249 -0.72 -8.54 20.25
N LEU A 250 -1.96 -8.99 20.13
CA LEU A 250 -3.12 -8.51 20.86
C LEU A 250 -3.39 -9.42 22.05
N ILE A 251 -3.41 -8.84 23.24
CA ILE A 251 -3.72 -9.53 24.49
C ILE A 251 -4.90 -8.81 25.13
N GLU A 252 -6.02 -9.50 25.27
CA GLU A 252 -7.22 -8.99 25.95
C GLU A 252 -7.41 -9.75 27.26
N PRO A 253 -7.14 -9.12 28.42
CA PRO A 253 -7.47 -9.69 29.71
C PRO A 253 -8.99 -9.80 29.90
N ASN A 254 -9.42 -10.69 30.80
CA ASN A 254 -10.82 -10.77 31.22
C ASN A 254 -11.22 -9.54 32.09
N LEU A 255 -12.51 -9.18 32.15
CA LEU A 255 -13.10 -8.07 32.95
C LEU A 255 -12.78 -6.61 32.52
N MET A 256 -13.05 -6.21 31.26
CA MET A 256 -13.02 -4.79 30.82
C MET A 256 -11.69 -4.04 31.08
N GLU A 257 -10.60 -4.76 31.36
CA GLU A 257 -9.26 -4.21 31.47
C GLU A 257 -8.76 -3.74 30.09
N ARG A 258 -7.79 -2.81 30.09
CA ARG A 258 -7.23 -2.31 28.83
C ARG A 258 -6.50 -3.43 28.09
N GLN A 259 -6.80 -3.55 26.81
CA GLN A 259 -6.06 -4.38 25.87
C GLN A 259 -4.58 -3.99 25.86
N VAL A 260 -3.71 -5.00 25.85
CA VAL A 260 -2.27 -4.83 25.61
C VAL A 260 -1.98 -5.16 24.16
N ALA A 261 -1.16 -4.32 23.52
CA ALA A 261 -0.74 -4.53 22.15
C ALA A 261 0.76 -4.30 22.01
N LEU A 262 1.50 -5.33 21.60
CA LEU A 262 2.87 -5.19 21.10
C LEU A 262 2.82 -5.09 19.58
N ARG A 263 3.56 -4.13 19.01
CA ARG A 263 3.65 -3.96 17.55
C ARG A 263 5.11 -4.07 17.13
N VAL A 264 5.36 -5.00 16.22
CA VAL A 264 6.66 -5.23 15.62
C VAL A 264 6.57 -4.78 14.16
N PRO A 265 7.22 -3.67 13.78
CA PRO A 265 7.17 -3.19 12.39
C PRO A 265 7.91 -4.16 11.48
N ILE A 266 7.37 -4.36 10.27
CA ILE A 266 8.00 -5.18 9.22
C ILE A 266 8.00 -4.42 7.89
N THR A 267 8.91 -4.81 6.99
CA THR A 267 8.99 -4.30 5.62
C THR A 267 8.40 -5.33 4.65
N LEU A 268 7.50 -4.91 3.78
CA LEU A 268 7.03 -5.70 2.65
C LEU A 268 7.76 -5.25 1.39
N GLY A 269 8.55 -6.16 0.82
CA GLY A 269 9.24 -5.98 -0.44
C GLY A 269 8.42 -6.48 -1.63
N THR A 270 9.00 -6.32 -2.82
CA THR A 270 8.53 -6.92 -4.06
C THR A 270 9.42 -8.09 -4.48
N TYR A 271 10.74 -7.98 -4.30
CA TYR A 271 11.68 -9.07 -4.62
C TYR A 271 12.20 -9.72 -3.33
N PRO A 272 12.13 -11.07 -3.23
CA PRO A 272 12.59 -11.78 -2.05
C PRO A 272 14.11 -11.72 -1.90
N TYR A 273 14.61 -12.02 -0.71
CA TYR A 273 16.04 -12.28 -0.51
C TYR A 273 16.49 -13.42 -1.43
N ARG A 274 17.67 -13.25 -2.03
CA ARG A 274 18.33 -14.34 -2.75
C ARG A 274 18.65 -15.44 -1.75
N ARG A 275 18.37 -16.69 -2.11
CA ARG A 275 18.85 -17.84 -1.34
C ARG A 275 20.35 -17.93 -1.59
N ASP A 276 21.14 -18.06 -0.54
CA ASP A 276 22.60 -18.23 -0.62
C ASP A 276 23.02 -19.62 -1.14
N ASP A 277 22.07 -20.45 -1.57
CA ASP A 277 22.35 -21.76 -2.13
C ASP A 277 23.03 -21.64 -3.49
N GLN A 278 24.13 -22.36 -3.64
CA GLN A 278 24.95 -22.52 -4.85
C GLN A 278 24.22 -23.23 -6.00
N ASP A 279 22.97 -22.91 -6.29
CA ASP A 279 22.24 -23.41 -7.45
C ASP A 279 22.16 -22.31 -8.51
N GLN A 280 23.17 -22.30 -9.37
CA GLN A 280 23.24 -21.47 -10.58
C GLN A 280 22.12 -21.74 -11.62
N ASP A 281 21.13 -22.58 -11.33
CA ASP A 281 20.10 -23.03 -12.29
C ASP A 281 18.67 -22.51 -12.05
N GLN A 282 18.42 -21.63 -11.07
CA GLN A 282 17.06 -21.05 -10.84
C GLN A 282 16.88 -19.59 -11.28
N GLY A 283 17.71 -19.12 -12.23
CA GLY A 283 17.52 -17.81 -12.86
C GLY A 283 16.20 -17.66 -13.63
N GLU A 284 15.48 -18.76 -13.92
CA GLU A 284 14.30 -18.76 -14.78
C GLU A 284 12.95 -18.50 -14.07
N ASN A 285 12.89 -18.47 -12.73
CA ASN A 285 11.60 -18.48 -12.02
C ASN A 285 11.18 -17.18 -11.31
N LEU A 286 12.04 -16.15 -11.28
CA LEU A 286 11.68 -14.84 -10.70
C LEU A 286 10.55 -14.16 -11.49
N GLN A 287 10.62 -14.23 -12.81
CA GLN A 287 9.61 -13.63 -13.69
C GLN A 287 8.27 -14.36 -13.57
N GLN A 288 8.31 -15.69 -13.50
CA GLN A 288 7.13 -16.52 -13.30
C GLN A 288 6.54 -16.36 -11.88
N TRP A 289 7.37 -16.18 -10.85
CA TRP A 289 6.91 -15.85 -9.49
C TRP A 289 6.26 -14.46 -9.43
N VAL A 290 6.86 -13.44 -10.06
CA VAL A 290 6.26 -12.11 -10.21
C VAL A 290 4.93 -12.20 -10.96
N GLU A 291 4.85 -12.94 -12.06
CA GLU A 291 3.60 -13.12 -12.82
C GLU A 291 2.52 -13.91 -12.06
N ASN A 292 2.90 -14.83 -11.17
CA ASN A 292 1.97 -15.67 -10.41
C ASN A 292 1.49 -15.03 -9.10
N TYR A 293 2.37 -14.35 -8.36
CA TYR A 293 2.10 -13.82 -7.03
C TYR A 293 2.02 -12.29 -6.97
N VAL A 294 2.57 -11.60 -7.98
CA VAL A 294 2.54 -10.15 -8.13
C VAL A 294 1.62 -9.77 -9.31
N ARG A 295 0.43 -10.38 -9.37
CA ARG A 295 -0.63 -9.94 -10.30
C ARG A 295 -1.27 -8.65 -9.80
N TYR A 296 -0.61 -7.53 -10.06
CA TYR A 296 -1.28 -6.24 -9.97
C TYR A 296 -2.25 -6.10 -11.14
N PRO A 297 -3.47 -5.62 -10.88
CA PRO A 297 -4.48 -5.58 -11.92
C PRO A 297 -4.05 -4.58 -13.01
N SER A 298 -4.20 -4.97 -14.28
CA SER A 298 -3.96 -4.11 -15.46
C SER A 298 -4.93 -2.92 -15.53
N THR A 299 -5.95 -2.95 -14.68
CA THR A 299 -6.94 -1.91 -14.44
C THR A 299 -7.00 -1.62 -12.94
N LEU A 300 -7.14 -0.37 -12.55
CA LEU A 300 -7.27 -0.02 -11.13
C LEU A 300 -8.43 -0.80 -10.48
N PRO A 301 -8.23 -1.45 -9.31
CA PRO A 301 -9.32 -2.13 -8.63
C PRO A 301 -10.32 -1.08 -8.16
N VAL A 302 -11.57 -1.24 -8.61
CA VAL A 302 -12.70 -0.43 -8.16
C VAL A 302 -13.07 -0.95 -6.78
N SER A 303 -12.65 -0.22 -5.74
CA SER A 303 -12.94 -0.45 -4.31
C SER A 303 -11.95 -1.32 -3.52
N ARG A 304 -11.45 -0.75 -2.41
CA ARG A 304 -10.76 -1.44 -1.31
C ARG A 304 -11.73 -1.77 -0.15
N THR A 305 -12.97 -2.11 -0.45
CA THR A 305 -13.93 -2.56 0.57
C THR A 305 -13.42 -3.86 1.20
N GLY A 306 -13.29 -3.86 2.52
CA GLY A 306 -12.90 -5.04 3.30
C GLY A 306 -13.93 -6.17 3.20
N PRO A 307 -13.63 -7.37 3.74
CA PRO A 307 -14.61 -8.44 3.83
C PRO A 307 -15.83 -7.96 4.64
N ASN A 308 -17.03 -8.25 4.13
CA ASN A 308 -18.26 -8.02 4.87
C ASN A 308 -18.17 -8.71 6.24
N PRO A 309 -18.67 -8.08 7.32
CA PRO A 309 -18.79 -8.78 8.60
C PRO A 309 -19.61 -10.06 8.42
N PRO A 310 -19.30 -11.14 9.16
CA PRO A 310 -20.07 -12.37 9.08
C PRO A 310 -21.54 -12.04 9.39
N GLN A 311 -22.42 -12.46 8.49
CA GLN A 311 -23.85 -12.48 8.78
C GLN A 311 -24.06 -13.49 9.91
N LEU A 312 -24.52 -12.99 11.05
CA LEU A 312 -25.07 -13.83 12.10
C LEU A 312 -26.40 -14.38 11.57
N GLU A 313 -26.44 -15.68 11.27
CA GLU A 313 -27.67 -16.47 11.39
C GLU A 313 -27.90 -16.86 12.85
#